data_AF-A0A2V5MJU9-F1
#
_entry.id   AF-A0A2V5MJU9-F1
#
_cell.length_a   1.000
_cell.length_b   1.000
_cell.length_c   1.000
_cell.angle_alpha   90.00
_cell.angle_beta   90.00
_cell.angle_gamma   90.00
#
_symmetry.space_group_name_H-M   'P 1'
#
loop_
_entity.id
_entity.type
_entity.pdbx_description
1 polymer ?
#
loop_
_entity_poly.entity_id
_entity_poly.type
_entity_poly.pdbx_seq_one_letter_code
_entity_poly.pdbx_strand_id
1 'polypeptide(L)' 'MATPKAARRLIVNADDFGRSHSINQAVVRAHREGILTSASLMVNEAAAEEAAALAREHPQLGVGLHLTLVCGSSASPPAE' A
#
# COMPACT_ATOMS: atom_id res chain seq x y z
N MET A 1 29.76 -17.89 -26.14
CA MET A 1 29.44 -16.74 -25.25
C MET A 1 28.05 -16.97 -24.68
N ALA A 2 27.90 -17.00 -23.35
CA ALA A 2 26.60 -17.21 -22.72
C ALA A 2 25.76 -15.92 -22.81
N THR A 3 24.49 -16.06 -23.21
CA THR A 3 23.53 -14.96 -23.24
C THR A 3 23.31 -14.41 -21.83
N PRO A 4 23.31 -13.09 -21.60
CA PRO A 4 23.04 -12.55 -20.28
C PRO A 4 21.63 -12.95 -19.84
N LYS A 5 21.53 -13.55 -18.66
CA LYS A 5 20.26 -13.92 -18.05
C LYS A 5 19.44 -12.65 -17.84
N ALA A 6 18.23 -12.60 -18.39
CA ALA A 6 17.33 -11.46 -18.22
C ALA A 6 17.15 -11.14 -16.73
N ALA A 7 17.24 -9.85 -16.38
CA ALA A 7 17.09 -9.40 -15.00
C ALA A 7 15.69 -9.75 -14.48
N ARG A 8 15.62 -10.38 -13.30
CA ARG A 8 14.35 -10.68 -12.63
C ARG A 8 13.77 -9.40 -12.05
N ARG A 9 12.47 -9.17 -12.24
CA ARG A 9 11.74 -8.09 -11.57
C ARG A 9 10.95 -8.65 -10.40
N LEU A 10 10.93 -7.93 -9.28
CA LEU A 10 10.22 -8.29 -8.06
C LEU A 10 9.42 -7.08 -7.59
N ILE A 11 8.17 -7.31 -7.20
CA ILE A 11 7.33 -6.36 -6.47
C ILE A 11 7.17 -6.92 -5.06
N VAL A 12 7.51 -6.10 -4.07
CA VAL A 12 7.25 -6.39 -2.66
C VAL A 12 6.15 -5.43 -2.21
N ASN A 13 4.96 -5.97 -1.95
CA ASN A 13 3.78 -5.20 -1.60
C ASN A 13 3.46 -5.31 -0.12
N ALA A 14 3.06 -4.20 0.50
CA ALA A 14 2.48 -4.18 1.85
C ALA A 14 0.97 -4.05 1.75
N ASP A 15 0.26 -4.87 2.51
CA ASP A 15 -1.19 -4.78 2.65
C ASP A 15 -1.57 -3.88 3.83
N ASP A 16 -2.86 -3.57 3.92
CA ASP A 16 -3.48 -2.79 5.00
C ASP A 16 -3.03 -1.32 5.11
N PHE A 17 -2.40 -0.74 4.08
CA PHE A 17 -2.07 0.68 4.11
C PHE A 17 -3.37 1.50 4.21
N GLY A 18 -3.42 2.52 5.08
CA GLY A 18 -4.64 3.27 5.40
C GLY A 18 -5.44 2.70 6.58
N ARG A 19 -5.16 1.49 7.06
CA ARG A 19 -5.92 0.87 8.15
C ARG A 19 -5.75 1.56 9.50
N SER A 20 -4.52 1.92 9.85
CA SER A 20 -4.20 2.65 11.10
C SER A 20 -2.91 3.45 10.96
N HIS A 21 -2.74 4.44 11.83
CA HIS A 21 -1.51 5.24 11.90
C HIS A 21 -0.25 4.36 12.04
N SER A 22 -0.27 3.37 12.94
CA SER A 22 0.89 2.50 13.14
C SER A 22 1.24 1.67 11.90
N ILE A 23 0.23 1.21 11.15
CA ILE A 23 0.44 0.49 9.89
C ILE A 23 1.00 1.44 8.82
N ASN A 24 0.45 2.65 8.71
CA ASN A 24 0.97 3.66 7.78
C ASN A 24 2.45 3.96 8.00
N GLN A 25 2.85 4.19 9.26
CA GLN A 25 4.24 4.44 9.62
C GLN A 25 5.13 3.23 9.33
N ALA A 26 4.63 2.01 9.57
CA ALA A 26 5.36 0.78 9.25
C ALA A 26 5.58 0.61 7.74
N VAL A 27 4.57 0.90 6.92
CA VAL A 27 4.66 0.87 5.44
C VAL A 27 5.71 1.87 4.96
N VAL A 28 5.64 3.12 5.43
CA VAL A 28 6.61 4.17 5.06
C VAL A 28 8.02 3.78 5.49
N ARG A 29 8.19 3.28 6.71
CA ARG A 29 9.49 2.82 7.20
C ARG A 29 10.02 1.67 6.35
N ALA A 30 9.19 0.67 6.05
CA ALA A 30 9.59 -0.47 5.23
C ALA A 30 9.92 -0.09 3.78
N HIS A 31 9.32 0.98 3.26
CA HIS A 31 9.68 1.56 1.96
C HIS A 31 10.99 2.34 2.01
N ARG A 32 11.19 3.20 3.01
CA ARG A 32 12.38 4.06 3.13
C ARG A 32 13.64 3.30 3.55
N GLU A 33 13.49 2.34 4.44
CA GLU A 33 14.60 1.62 5.09
C GLU A 33 14.69 0.15 4.64
N GLY A 34 13.70 -0.33 3.89
CA GLY A 34 13.59 -1.75 3.51
C GLY A 34 13.50 -1.97 2.01
N ILE A 35 12.85 -3.08 1.63
CA ILE A 35 12.74 -3.53 0.23
C ILE A 35 11.35 -3.27 -0.37
N LEU A 36 10.48 -2.56 0.34
CA LEU A 36 9.09 -2.40 -0.07
C LEU A 36 9.00 -1.53 -1.32
N THR A 37 8.38 -2.06 -2.37
CA THR A 37 8.23 -1.37 -3.65
C THR A 37 6.83 -0.82 -3.86
N SER A 38 5.82 -1.40 -3.18
CA SER A 38 4.43 -0.94 -3.29
C SER A 38 3.62 -1.19 -2.02
N ALA A 39 2.46 -0.55 -1.93
CA ALA A 39 1.45 -0.82 -0.91
C ALA A 39 0.04 -0.78 -1.52
N SER A 40 -0.89 -1.51 -0.90
CA SER A 40 -2.32 -1.51 -1.27
C SER A 40 -3.12 -0.70 -0.22
N LEU A 41 -3.78 0.37 -0.66
CA LEU A 41 -4.48 1.33 0.19
C LEU A 41 -5.95 0.92 0.41
N MET A 42 -6.34 0.76 1.67
CA MET A 42 -7.71 0.63 2.13
C MET A 42 -8.34 2.03 2.27
N VAL A 43 -9.06 2.47 1.24
CA VAL A 43 -9.48 3.87 1.08
C VAL A 43 -10.58 4.35 2.04
N ASN A 44 -11.29 3.43 2.69
CA ASN A 44 -12.39 3.76 3.60
C ASN A 44 -12.01 3.63 5.08
N GLU A 45 -10.76 3.31 5.38
CA GLU A 45 -10.32 3.07 6.74
C GLU A 45 -9.91 4.35 7.47
N ALA A 46 -9.83 4.26 8.79
CA ALA A 46 -9.65 5.41 9.68
C ALA A 46 -8.37 6.24 9.39
N ALA A 47 -7.34 5.66 8.78
CA ALA A 47 -6.09 6.34 8.48
C ALA A 47 -5.81 6.46 6.97
N ALA A 48 -6.84 6.34 6.12
CA ALA A 48 -6.70 6.40 4.66
C ALA A 48 -6.19 7.76 4.17
N GLU A 49 -6.66 8.86 4.77
CA GLU A 49 -6.21 10.21 4.41
C GLU A 49 -4.72 10.44 4.72
N GLU A 50 -4.27 9.98 5.90
CA GLU A 50 -2.85 10.01 6.28
C GLU A 50 -2.02 9.18 5.30
N ALA A 51 -2.47 7.97 4.98
CA ALA A 51 -1.80 7.11 4.02
C ALA A 51 -1.68 7.76 2.63
N ALA A 52 -2.73 8.44 2.17
CA ALA A 52 -2.70 9.19 0.91
C ALA A 52 -1.72 10.37 0.96
N ALA A 53 -1.58 11.06 2.10
CA ALA A 53 -0.58 12.11 2.27
C ALA A 53 0.85 11.56 2.23
N LEU A 54 1.11 10.49 2.99
CA LEU A 54 2.41 9.81 3.01
C LEU A 54 2.79 9.25 1.63
N ALA A 55 1.83 8.71 0.88
CA ALA A 55 2.06 8.28 -0.50
C ALA A 55 2.50 9.43 -1.41
N ARG A 56 1.91 10.62 -1.25
CA ARG A 56 2.32 11.82 -2.02
C ARG A 56 3.72 12.30 -1.64
N GLU A 57 4.10 12.18 -0.37
CA GLU A 57 5.45 12.49 0.10
C GLU A 57 6.50 11.48 -0.38
N HIS A 58 6.08 10.26 -0.71
CA HIS A 58 6.93 9.17 -1.17
C HIS A 58 6.56 8.68 -2.57
N PRO A 59 6.79 9.47 -3.63
CA PRO A 59 6.34 9.17 -5.00
C PRO A 59 6.97 7.92 -5.64
N GLN A 60 7.99 7.33 -5.01
CA GLN A 60 8.61 6.07 -5.44
C GLN A 60 7.89 4.83 -4.88
N LEU A 61 7.02 4.99 -3.88
CA LEU A 61 6.16 3.92 -3.39
C LEU A 61 5.00 3.74 -4.36
N GLY A 62 4.94 2.59 -5.03
CA GLY A 62 3.76 2.26 -5.83
C GLY A 62 2.53 2.12 -4.92
N VAL A 63 1.40 2.76 -5.26
CA VAL A 63 0.16 2.63 -4.48
C VAL A 63 -0.95 2.08 -5.35
N GLY A 64 -1.51 0.95 -4.91
CA GLY A 64 -2.69 0.32 -5.51
C GLY A 64 -3.90 0.37 -4.57
N LEU A 65 -5.05 -0.13 -5.04
CA LEU A 65 -6.28 -0.24 -4.24
C LEU A 65 -6.33 -1.58 -3.51
N HIS A 66 -6.59 -1.56 -2.20
CA HIS A 66 -6.93 -2.76 -1.42
C HIS A 66 -8.46 -2.90 -1.34
N LEU A 67 -9.05 -3.65 -2.28
CA LEU A 67 -10.50 -3.93 -2.25
C LEU A 67 -10.85 -4.70 -0.98
N THR A 68 -11.59 -4.03 -0.09
CA THR A 68 -11.87 -4.54 1.25
C THR A 68 -13.34 -4.95 1.35
N LEU A 69 -13.60 -6.27 1.47
CA LEU A 69 -14.95 -6.83 1.59
C LEU A 69 -15.30 -7.27 3.01
N VAL A 70 -14.28 -7.47 3.86
CA VAL A 70 -14.42 -7.92 5.24
C VAL A 70 -13.49 -7.11 6.14
N CYS A 71 -13.87 -6.96 7.41
CA CYS A 71 -13.06 -6.29 8.44
C CYS A 71 -12.65 -4.84 8.11
N GLY A 72 -13.45 -4.15 7.31
CA GLY A 72 -13.28 -2.74 6.98
C GLY A 72 -14.60 -1.98 6.89
N SER A 73 -14.52 -0.70 6.58
CA SER A 73 -15.66 0.21 6.49
C SER A 73 -16.24 0.26 5.09
N SER A 74 -17.56 0.11 4.98
CA SER A 74 -18.26 0.18 3.69
C SER A 74 -18.18 1.59 3.09
N ALA A 75 -17.98 1.67 1.77
CA ALA A 75 -17.97 2.95 1.04
C ALA A 75 -19.37 3.57 0.96
N SER A 76 -20.41 2.74 1.03
CA SER A 76 -21.80 3.14 0.88
C SER A 76 -22.65 2.55 2.00
N PRO A 77 -23.79 3.18 2.33
CA PRO A 77 -24.80 2.52 3.14
C PRO A 77 -25.28 1.22 2.47
N PRO A 78 -25.86 0.27 3.23
CA PRO A 78 -26.53 -0.88 2.65
C PRO A 78 -27.68 -0.41 1.74
N ALA A 79 -27.86 -1.11 0.61
CA ALA A 79 -29.03 -0.90 -0.24
C ALA A 79 -30.28 -1.41 0.50
N GLU A 80 -31.40 -0.71 0.34
CA GLU A 80 -32.72 -1.18 0.78
C GLU A 80 -33.20 -2.39 -0.03
#